data_AF-X0WQQ3-F1
#
_entry.id   AF-X0WQQ3-F1
#
_cell.length_a   1.000
_cell.length_b   1.000
_cell.length_c   1.000
_cell.angle_alpha   90.00
_cell.angle_beta   90.00
_cell.angle_gamma   90.00
#
_symmetry.space_group_name_H-M   'P 1'
#
loop_
_entity.id
_entity.type
_entity.pdbx_description
1 polymer ?
#
loop_
_entity_poly.entity_id
_entity_poly.type
_entity_poly.pdbx_seq_one_letter_code
_entity_poly.pdbx_strand_id
1 'polypeptide(L)'
;MVTGKAALYKHQLQMTNPKFLVLDEKSPEPDEYFSGGVYPACSKLSSRQIKKIIGRVRDAVDELVPEFYNKSFLKKANLIGRKDAFAWIHLPPDEEKLARAKRRLKYDELFLMQLGLALRRFRMQHFST
;
A
#
# COMPACT_ATOMS: atom_id res chain seq x y z
N MET A 1 24.87 4.36 -6.64
CA MET A 1 24.33 4.86 -5.35
C MET A 1 24.55 3.83 -4.23
N VAL A 2 24.81 4.29 -3.01
CA VAL A 2 25.09 3.41 -1.85
C VAL A 2 24.17 3.80 -0.68
N THR A 3 23.57 2.82 -0.01
CA THR A 3 22.73 3.03 1.18
C THR A 3 23.14 2.10 2.32
N GLY A 4 23.21 2.62 3.53
CA GLY A 4 23.57 1.85 4.72
C GLY A 4 23.73 2.76 5.92
N LYS A 5 23.84 2.18 7.12
CA LYS A 5 24.07 2.95 8.34
C LYS A 5 25.52 3.40 8.39
N ALA A 6 25.76 4.71 8.50
CA ALA A 6 27.10 5.24 8.78
C ALA A 6 27.42 5.07 10.27
N ALA A 7 28.63 4.60 10.57
CA ALA A 7 29.15 4.40 11.92
C ALA A 7 30.61 4.87 11.98
N LEU A 8 31.03 5.42 13.12
CA LEU A 8 32.40 5.84 13.34
C LEU A 8 33.21 4.66 13.91
N TYR A 9 34.31 4.28 13.26
CA TYR A 9 35.23 3.26 13.75
C TYR A 9 36.67 3.75 13.59
N LYS A 10 37.46 3.71 14.69
CA LYS A 10 38.85 4.22 14.74
C LYS A 10 39.00 5.61 14.10
N HIS A 11 38.11 6.54 14.47
CA HIS A 11 38.07 7.92 13.95
C HIS A 11 37.80 8.05 12.44
N GLN A 12 37.34 6.99 11.79
CA GLN A 12 36.93 7.00 10.38
C GLN A 12 35.45 6.66 10.24
N LEU A 13 34.74 7.39 9.38
CA LEU A 13 33.37 7.05 8.99
C LEU A 13 33.39 5.81 8.10
N GLN A 14 32.67 4.77 8.53
CA GLN A 14 32.49 3.53 7.80
C GLN A 14 31.00 3.22 7.67
N MET A 15 30.61 2.58 6.56
CA MET A 15 29.22 2.16 6.37
C MET A 15 29.07 0.68 6.71
N THR A 16 28.14 0.34 7.60
CA THR A 16 27.87 -1.06 7.98
C THR A 16 26.89 -1.68 7.00
N ASN A 17 27.30 -2.79 6.37
CA ASN A 17 26.52 -3.54 5.37
C ASN A 17 25.94 -2.65 4.24
N PRO A 18 26.80 -1.93 3.48
CA PRO A 18 26.34 -1.05 2.41
C PRO A 18 25.65 -1.85 1.30
N LYS A 19 24.45 -1.42 0.92
CA LYS A 19 23.75 -1.91 -0.26
C LYS A 19 24.04 -0.99 -1.43
N PHE A 20 24.44 -1.57 -2.54
CA PHE A 20 24.75 -0.85 -3.77
C PHE A 20 23.56 -0.95 -4.73
N LEU A 21 23.20 0.19 -5.32
CA LEU A 21 22.31 0.27 -6.47
C LEU A 21 23.10 0.92 -7.60
N VAL A 22 23.33 0.18 -8.68
CA VAL A 22 23.89 0.73 -9.91
C VAL A 22 22.80 1.58 -10.55
N LEU A 23 23.10 2.86 -10.76
CA LEU A 23 22.23 3.77 -11.50
C LEU A 23 22.70 3.70 -12.96
N ASP A 24 21.84 3.23 -13.84
CA ASP A 24 22.11 3.17 -15.27
C ASP A 24 21.18 4.18 -15.96
N GLU A 25 21.71 4.99 -16.88
CA GLU A 25 20.94 6.09 -17.51
C GLU A 25 19.71 5.59 -18.29
N LYS A 26 19.69 4.30 -18.64
CA LYS A 26 18.60 3.63 -19.37
C LYS A 26 17.55 2.94 -18.50
N SER A 27 17.76 2.86 -17.19
CA SER A 27 16.74 2.31 -16.27
C SER A 27 15.92 3.45 -15.70
N PRO A 28 14.67 3.68 -16.16
CA PRO A 28 13.78 4.56 -15.43
C PRO A 28 13.50 3.92 -14.07
N GLU A 29 13.05 4.73 -13.11
CA GLU A 29 12.58 4.31 -11.78
C GLU A 29 13.64 4.19 -10.64
N PRO A 30 14.64 5.10 -10.49
CA PRO A 30 15.34 5.23 -9.21
C PRO A 30 14.38 5.59 -8.06
N ASP A 31 13.28 6.30 -8.35
CA ASP A 31 12.28 6.71 -7.35
C ASP A 31 11.43 5.54 -6.82
N GLU A 32 11.02 4.57 -7.64
CA GLU A 32 10.34 3.36 -7.16
C GLU A 32 11.25 2.51 -6.24
N TYR A 33 12.58 2.65 -6.35
CA TYR A 33 13.51 1.89 -5.52
C TYR A 33 13.41 2.27 -4.04
N PHE A 34 13.29 3.56 -3.77
CA PHE A 34 13.39 4.13 -2.42
C PHE A 34 12.03 4.55 -1.84
N SER A 35 11.02 4.82 -2.67
CA SER A 35 9.67 5.19 -2.22
C SER A 35 8.76 3.96 -2.00
N GLY A 36 7.68 4.10 -1.23
CA GLY A 36 6.69 3.03 -1.07
C GLY A 36 6.84 2.12 0.16
N GLY A 37 6.00 1.07 0.20
CA GLY A 37 5.79 0.25 1.40
C GLY A 37 7.01 -0.56 1.86
N VAL A 38 7.18 -0.67 3.18
CA VAL A 38 8.12 -1.59 3.84
C VAL A 38 7.38 -2.86 4.20
N TYR A 39 7.81 -3.98 3.61
CA TYR A 39 7.19 -5.29 3.83
C TYR A 39 7.99 -6.11 4.84
N PRO A 40 7.34 -6.82 5.77
CA PRO A 40 8.00 -7.81 6.61
C PRO A 40 8.69 -8.86 5.74
N ALA A 41 9.99 -9.08 5.96
CA ALA A 41 10.73 -10.11 5.25
C ALA A 41 10.46 -11.50 5.84
N CYS A 42 10.44 -12.52 4.99
CA CYS A 42 10.38 -13.93 5.40
C CYS A 42 11.67 -14.64 5.00
N SER A 43 11.94 -15.82 5.56
CA SER A 43 13.21 -16.56 5.37
C SER A 43 13.63 -16.74 3.91
N LYS A 44 12.68 -16.81 2.98
CA LYS A 44 12.93 -16.96 1.53
C LYS A 44 12.71 -15.69 0.70
N LEU A 45 12.14 -14.64 1.29
CA LEU A 45 11.74 -13.42 0.57
C LEU A 45 12.14 -12.17 1.34
N SER A 46 13.07 -11.41 0.76
CA SER A 46 13.39 -10.07 1.23
C SER A 46 12.24 -9.09 0.97
N SER A 47 12.14 -8.05 1.80
CA SER A 47 11.19 -6.94 1.61
C SER A 47 11.21 -6.37 0.18
N ARG A 48 12.41 -6.29 -0.43
CA ARG A 48 12.63 -5.83 -1.82
C ARG A 48 12.00 -6.76 -2.85
N GLN A 49 12.09 -8.07 -2.65
CA GLN A 49 11.44 -9.05 -3.53
C GLN A 49 9.92 -8.95 -3.43
N ILE A 50 9.38 -8.83 -2.21
CA ILE A 50 7.95 -8.67 -1.97
C ILE A 50 7.44 -7.40 -2.67
N LYS A 51 8.14 -6.27 -2.48
CA LYS A 51 7.83 -5.00 -3.16
C LYS A 51 7.80 -5.14 -4.69
N LYS A 52 8.79 -5.82 -5.27
CA LYS A 52 8.84 -6.06 -6.73
C LYS A 52 7.68 -6.93 -7.22
N ILE A 53 7.25 -7.92 -6.44
CA ILE A 53 6.09 -8.76 -6.76
C ILE A 53 4.82 -7.90 -6.75
N ILE A 54 4.60 -7.12 -5.69
CA ILE A 54 3.43 -6.25 -5.55
C ILE A 54 3.37 -5.22 -6.67
N GLY A 55 4.50 -4.62 -7.05
CA GLY A 55 4.57 -3.66 -8.16
C GLY A 55 4.06 -4.23 -9.49
N ARG A 56 4.30 -5.52 -9.77
CA ARG A 56 3.81 -6.19 -10.99
C ARG A 56 2.31 -6.44 -11.01
N VAL A 57 1.70 -6.53 -9.83
CA VAL A 57 0.25 -6.79 -9.70
C VAL A 57 -0.55 -5.50 -9.86
N ARG A 58 0.10 -4.33 -9.85
CA ARG A 58 -0.54 -3.01 -9.96
C ARG A 58 -1.47 -2.91 -11.18
N ASP A 59 -1.03 -3.40 -12.32
CA ASP A 59 -1.79 -3.29 -13.57
C ASP A 59 -3.02 -4.23 -13.57
N ALA A 60 -3.02 -5.27 -12.74
CA ALA A 60 -4.14 -6.19 -12.57
C ALA A 60 -5.13 -5.77 -11.46
N VAL A 61 -4.85 -4.71 -10.69
CA VAL A 61 -5.70 -4.26 -9.57
C VAL A 61 -7.10 -3.87 -10.06
N ASP A 62 -7.21 -3.35 -11.28
CA ASP A 62 -8.48 -2.89 -11.87
C ASP A 62 -9.52 -4.00 -11.96
N GLU A 63 -9.08 -5.20 -12.37
CA GLU A 63 -9.96 -6.36 -12.53
C GLU A 63 -10.26 -7.03 -11.19
N LEU A 64 -9.31 -6.98 -10.25
CA LEU A 64 -9.42 -7.68 -8.97
C LEU A 64 -10.18 -6.88 -7.90
N VAL A 65 -10.27 -5.55 -8.04
CA VAL A 65 -10.83 -4.67 -7.01
C VAL A 65 -12.00 -3.86 -7.56
N PRO A 66 -13.19 -4.47 -7.70
CA PRO A 66 -14.38 -3.74 -8.11
C PRO A 66 -14.76 -2.68 -7.07
N GLU A 67 -15.32 -1.58 -7.57
CA GLU A 67 -15.80 -0.47 -6.75
C GLU A 67 -17.17 -0.80 -6.13
N PHE A 68 -17.32 -0.47 -4.84
CA PHE A 68 -18.55 -0.69 -4.09
C PHE A 68 -19.56 0.45 -4.29
N TYR A 69 -19.03 1.66 -4.42
CA TYR A 69 -19.83 2.87 -4.37
C TYR A 69 -19.95 3.53 -5.74
N ASN A 70 -21.11 4.09 -6.03
CA ASN A 70 -21.25 4.92 -7.21
C ASN A 70 -20.43 6.23 -7.09
N LYS A 71 -20.18 6.89 -8.23
CA LYS A 71 -19.38 8.12 -8.28
C LYS A 71 -19.97 9.26 -7.43
N SER A 72 -21.30 9.34 -7.32
CA SER A 72 -21.97 10.39 -6.53
C SER A 72 -21.71 10.21 -5.03
N PHE A 73 -21.75 8.98 -4.52
CA PHE A 73 -21.43 8.68 -3.13
C PHE A 73 -19.97 8.99 -2.80
N LEU A 74 -19.03 8.58 -3.66
CA LEU A 74 -17.61 8.87 -3.47
C LEU A 74 -17.35 10.37 -3.33
N LYS A 75 -17.97 11.17 -4.21
CA LYS A 75 -17.87 12.63 -4.16
C LYS A 75 -18.44 13.20 -2.85
N LYS A 76 -19.62 12.73 -2.43
CA LYS A 76 -20.28 13.18 -1.19
C LYS A 76 -19.47 12.82 0.07
N ALA A 77 -18.87 11.62 0.10
CA ALA A 77 -18.08 11.14 1.23
C ALA A 77 -16.60 11.58 1.19
N ASN A 78 -16.20 12.33 0.16
CA ASN A 78 -14.82 12.72 -0.12
C ASN A 78 -13.85 11.53 -0.17
N LEU A 79 -14.29 10.42 -0.76
CA LEU A 79 -13.53 9.18 -0.86
C LEU A 79 -12.94 9.04 -2.28
N ILE A 80 -11.70 8.57 -2.35
CA ILE A 80 -11.07 8.18 -3.62
C ILE A 80 -11.61 6.85 -4.09
N GLY A 81 -11.39 6.51 -5.37
CA GLY A 81 -11.72 5.19 -5.90
C GLY A 81 -10.94 4.07 -5.19
N ARG A 82 -11.54 2.89 -5.15
CA ARG A 82 -10.95 1.73 -4.46
C ARG A 82 -9.61 1.30 -5.08
N LYS A 83 -9.54 1.28 -6.43
CA LYS A 83 -8.30 1.08 -7.19
C LYS A 83 -7.18 2.00 -6.72
N ASP A 84 -7.45 3.30 -6.67
CA ASP A 84 -6.45 4.31 -6.28
C ASP A 84 -5.99 4.10 -4.84
N ALA A 85 -6.90 3.73 -3.94
CA ALA A 85 -6.55 3.44 -2.55
C ALA A 85 -5.59 2.25 -2.43
N PHE A 86 -5.80 1.18 -3.19
CA PHE A 86 -4.87 0.04 -3.23
C PHE A 86 -3.55 0.39 -3.90
N ALA A 87 -3.54 1.18 -4.98
CA ALA A 87 -2.29 1.60 -5.59
C ALA A 87 -1.46 2.48 -4.64
N TRP A 88 -2.08 3.50 -4.05
CA TRP A 88 -1.39 4.50 -3.24
C TRP A 88 -1.01 4.01 -1.84
N ILE A 89 -1.68 2.99 -1.28
CA ILE A 89 -1.22 2.42 0.00
C ILE A 89 0.14 1.71 -0.14
N HIS A 90 0.41 1.15 -1.32
CA HIS A 90 1.65 0.42 -1.61
C HIS A 90 2.74 1.32 -2.18
N LEU A 91 2.38 2.24 -3.09
CA LEU A 91 3.29 3.18 -3.73
C LEU A 91 2.63 4.57 -3.80
N PRO A 92 2.61 5.32 -2.68
CA PRO A 92 2.07 6.67 -2.68
C PRO A 92 3.02 7.62 -3.42
N PRO A 93 2.50 8.47 -4.32
CA PRO A 93 3.31 9.52 -4.93
C PRO A 93 3.61 10.67 -3.96
N ASP A 94 2.77 10.87 -2.93
CA ASP A 94 2.92 11.89 -1.90
C ASP A 94 2.17 11.51 -0.61
N GLU A 95 2.44 12.22 0.49
CA GLU A 95 1.83 11.96 1.79
C GLU A 95 0.31 12.20 1.83
N GLU A 96 -0.19 13.15 1.04
CA GLU A 96 -1.62 13.47 0.99
C GLU A 96 -2.40 12.30 0.37
N LYS A 97 -1.91 11.75 -0.74
CA LYS A 97 -2.49 10.58 -1.40
C LYS A 97 -2.40 9.35 -0.50
N LEU A 98 -1.31 9.16 0.25
CA LEU A 98 -1.23 8.12 1.27
C LEU A 98 -2.31 8.28 2.34
N ALA A 99 -2.54 9.50 2.84
CA ALA A 99 -3.57 9.77 3.83
C ALA A 99 -4.98 9.48 3.28
N ARG A 100 -5.26 9.85 2.03
CA ARG A 100 -6.53 9.55 1.36
C ARG A 100 -6.74 8.05 1.15
N ALA A 101 -5.70 7.31 0.78
CA ALA A 101 -5.73 5.85 0.67
C ALA A 101 -6.03 5.18 2.01
N LYS A 102 -5.32 5.57 3.07
CA LYS A 102 -5.58 5.09 4.44
C LYS A 102 -7.01 5.40 4.87
N ARG A 103 -7.51 6.61 4.62
CA ARG A 103 -8.90 6.99 4.94
C ARG A 103 -9.89 6.09 4.20
N ARG A 104 -9.68 5.86 2.90
CA ARG A 104 -10.55 5.01 2.08
C ARG A 104 -10.59 3.56 2.59
N LEU A 105 -9.44 2.95 2.82
CA LEU A 105 -9.37 1.55 3.27
C LEU A 105 -9.96 1.36 4.68
N LYS A 106 -9.70 2.31 5.60
CA LYS A 106 -10.35 2.31 6.92
C LYS A 106 -11.86 2.45 6.84
N TYR A 107 -12.35 3.30 5.92
CA TYR A 107 -13.78 3.45 5.70
C TYR A 107 -14.41 2.15 5.21
N ASP A 108 -13.80 1.51 4.20
CA ASP A 108 -14.28 0.23 3.66
C ASP A 108 -14.34 -0.84 4.75
N GLU A 109 -13.30 -0.96 5.59
CA GLU A 109 -13.26 -1.95 6.68
C GLU A 109 -14.36 -1.71 7.72
N LEU A 110 -14.53 -0.46 8.17
CA LEU A 110 -15.60 -0.10 9.11
C LEU A 110 -16.99 -0.31 8.50
N PHE A 111 -17.18 0.07 7.23
CA PHE A 111 -18.45 -0.10 6.53
C PHE A 111 -18.82 -1.58 6.42
N LEU A 112 -17.88 -2.44 6.01
CA LEU A 112 -18.11 -3.88 5.89
C LEU A 112 -18.42 -4.51 7.26
N MET A 113 -17.73 -4.09 8.32
CA MET A 113 -18.02 -4.55 9.68
C MET A 113 -19.44 -4.16 10.12
N GLN A 114 -19.83 -2.90 9.93
CA GLN A 114 -21.17 -2.42 10.30
C GLN A 114 -22.27 -3.06 9.46
N LEU A 115 -22.01 -3.25 8.16
CA LEU A 115 -22.93 -3.94 7.25
C LEU A 115 -23.16 -5.38 7.70
N GLY A 116 -22.11 -6.11 8.08
CA GLY A 116 -22.23 -7.47 8.62
C GLY A 116 -23.09 -7.53 9.89
N LEU A 117 -22.90 -6.58 10.81
CA LEU A 117 -23.73 -6.47 12.02
C LEU A 117 -25.20 -6.14 11.68
N ALA A 118 -25.43 -5.23 10.75
CA ALA A 118 -26.77 -4.85 10.31
C ALA A 118 -27.51 -6.04 9.65
N LEU A 119 -26.83 -6.78 8.77
CA LEU A 119 -27.38 -7.99 8.14
C LEU A 119 -27.72 -9.08 9.17
N ARG A 120 -26.86 -9.28 10.18
CA ARG A 120 -27.14 -10.22 11.27
C ARG A 120 -28.38 -9.81 12.07
N ARG A 121 -28.51 -8.53 12.41
CA ARG A 121 -29.69 -7.99 13.12
C ARG A 121 -30.96 -8.17 12.30
N PHE A 122 -30.90 -7.81 11.01
CA PHE A 122 -32.02 -7.99 10.08
C PHE A 122 -32.45 -9.47 10.00
N ARG A 123 -31.49 -10.41 9.90
CA ARG A 123 -31.81 -11.84 9.85
C ARG A 123 -32.53 -12.33 11.11
N MET A 124 -32.09 -11.92 12.30
CA MET A 124 -32.73 -12.31 13.55
C MET A 124 -34.16 -11.75 13.68
N GLN A 125 -34.43 -10.56 13.14
CA GLN A 125 -35.75 -9.93 13.22
C GLN A 125 -36.75 -10.50 12.20
N HIS A 126 -36.28 -11.01 11.06
CA HIS A 126 -37.16 -11.41 9.94
C HIS A 126 -37.18 -12.91 9.64
N PHE A 127 -36.25 -13.71 10.17
CA PHE A 127 -36.13 -15.15 9.87
C PHE A 127 -36.07 -16.05 11.10
N SER A 128 -36.39 -15.53 12.30
CA SER A 128 -36.65 -16.36 13.47
C SER A 128 -38.13 -16.72 13.51
N THR A 129 -38.49 -17.79 12.80
CA THR A 129 -39.68 -18.62 13.00
C THR A 129 -39.19 -20.05 13.12
#